data_AF-A0A935L8T8-F1
#
_entry.id   AF-A0A935L8T8-F1
#
_cell.length_a   1.000
_cell.length_b   1.000
_cell.length_c   1.000
_cell.angle_alpha   90.00
_cell.angle_beta   90.00
_cell.angle_gamma   90.00
#
_symmetry.space_group_name_H-M   'P 1'
#
loop_
_entity.id
_entity.type
_entity.pdbx_description
1 polymer ?
#
loop_
_entity_poly.entity_id
_entity_poly.type
_entity_poly.pdbx_seq_one_letter_code
_entity_poly.pdbx_strand_id
1 'polypeptide(L)' 'MRSFKRTMQQGMQQGECSLLVRQLTRRFGALPEWVGARLHQAHTDLLETWGERVLDAMSLEEVFDETRH' A
#
# COMPACT_ATOMS: atom_id res chain seq x y z
N MET A 1 -27.28 2.86 -9.85
CA MET A 1 -26.59 2.22 -8.69
C MET A 1 -25.16 1.73 -8.94
N ARG A 2 -24.70 1.51 -10.19
CA ARG A 2 -23.33 0.99 -10.45
C ARG A 2 -22.20 2.03 -10.27
N SER A 3 -22.47 3.31 -10.50
CA SER A 3 -21.44 4.35 -10.41
C SER A 3 -20.94 4.56 -8.98
N PHE A 4 -21.84 4.52 -7.98
CA PHE A 4 -21.52 4.80 -6.58
C PHE A 4 -20.54 3.79 -5.96
N LYS A 5 -20.69 2.49 -6.27
CA LYS A 5 -19.77 1.44 -5.80
C LYS A 5 -18.35 1.67 -6.30
N ARG A 6 -18.20 2.12 -7.55
CA ARG A 6 -16.89 2.40 -8.16
C ARG A 6 -16.21 3.59 -7.49
N THR A 7 -16.96 4.65 -7.20
CA THR A 7 -16.42 5.83 -6.50
C THR A 7 -15.99 5.50 -5.07
N MET A 8 -16.76 4.67 -4.36
CA MET A 8 -16.40 4.25 -3.00
C MET A 8 -15.12 3.39 -2.99
N GLN A 9 -14.99 2.44 -3.92
CA GLN A 9 -13.79 1.60 -4.01
C GLN A 9 -12.53 2.43 -4.32
N GLN A 10 -12.64 3.42 -5.22
CA GLN A 10 -11.52 4.32 -5.52
C GLN A 10 -11.12 5.17 -4.30
N GLY A 11 -12.09 5.68 -3.55
CA GLY A 11 -11.83 6.44 -2.32
C GLY A 11 -11.15 5.59 -1.24
N MET A 12 -11.56 4.32 -1.11
CA MET A 12 -10.96 3.39 -0.16
C MET A 12 -9.50 3.06 -0.53
N GLN A 13 -9.25 2.72 -1.79
CA GLN A 13 -7.89 2.48 -2.31
C GLN A 13 -6.96 3.69 -2.11
N GLN A 14 -7.43 4.89 -2.40
CA GLN A 14 -6.65 6.12 -2.18
C GLN A 14 -6.36 6.36 -0.68
N GLY A 15 -7.33 6.07 0.19
CA GLY A 15 -7.17 6.16 1.64
C GLY A 15 -6.12 5.19 2.18
N GLU A 16 -6.18 3.92 1.76
CA GLU A 16 -5.20 2.90 2.11
C GLU A 16 -3.79 3.23 1.61
N CYS A 17 -3.68 3.64 0.34
CA CYS A 17 -2.42 4.05 -0.26
C CYS A 17 -1.77 5.20 0.54
N SER A 18 -2.54 6.25 0.86
CA SER A 18 -2.08 7.39 1.67
C SER A 18 -1.65 6.98 3.07
N LEU A 19 -2.42 6.09 3.72
CA LEU A 19 -2.06 5.56 5.03
C LEU A 19 -0.75 4.75 4.97
N LEU A 20 -0.60 3.89 3.97
CA LEU A 20 0.56 3.04 3.80
C LEU A 20 1.83 3.85 3.52
N VAL A 21 1.76 4.90 2.68
CA VAL A 21 2.86 5.86 2.51
C VAL A 21 3.30 6.43 3.86
N ARG A 22 2.36 6.88 4.71
CA ARG A 22 2.69 7.45 6.02
C ARG A 22 3.34 6.43 6.95
N GLN A 23 2.91 5.17 6.91
CA GLN A 23 3.51 4.09 7.72
C GLN A 23 4.93 3.77 7.25
N LEU A 24 5.11 3.61 5.95
CA LEU A 24 6.41 3.33 5.35
C LEU A 24 7.39 4.46 5.62
N THR A 25 6.98 5.73 5.44
CA THR A 25 7.85 6.88 5.73
C THR A 25 8.24 6.95 7.20
N ARG A 26 7.35 6.55 8.12
CA ARG A 26 7.64 6.54 9.56
C ARG A 26 8.62 5.43 9.95
N ARG A 27 8.55 4.25 9.33
CA ARG A 27 9.43 3.12 9.66
C ARG A 27 10.77 3.18 8.95
N PHE A 28 10.76 3.57 7.67
CA PHE A 28 11.92 3.46 6.77
C PHE A 28 12.50 4.82 6.36
N GLY A 29 11.87 5.93 6.71
CA GLY A 29 12.34 7.27 6.36
C GLY A 29 11.95 7.68 4.94
N ALA A 30 12.85 8.35 4.22
CA ALA A 30 12.58 8.80 2.86
C ALA A 30 12.34 7.59 1.93
N LEU A 31 11.19 7.57 1.26
CA LEU A 31 10.81 6.46 0.38
C LEU A 31 11.45 6.63 -1.00
N PRO A 32 12.05 5.57 -1.56
CA PRO A 32 12.48 5.55 -2.95
C PRO A 32 11.31 5.75 -3.93
N GLU A 33 11.60 6.27 -5.12
CA GLU A 33 10.58 6.53 -6.15
C GLU A 33 9.77 5.27 -6.53
N TRP A 34 10.43 4.11 -6.57
CA TRP A 34 9.80 2.85 -6.93
C TRP A 34 8.68 2.43 -5.95
N VAL A 35 8.75 2.87 -4.69
CA VAL A 35 7.70 2.62 -3.69
C VAL A 35 6.42 3.34 -4.07
N GLY A 36 6.53 4.61 -4.48
CA GLY A 36 5.38 5.39 -4.95
C GLY A 36 4.71 4.76 -6.17
N ALA A 37 5.51 4.29 -7.13
CA ALA A 37 5.01 3.61 -8.32
C ALA A 37 4.25 2.32 -7.97
N ARG A 38 4.79 1.48 -7.07
CA ARG A 38 4.10 0.26 -6.61
C ARG A 38 2.79 0.57 -5.89
N LEU A 39 2.80 1.53 -4.97
CA LEU A 39 1.61 1.89 -4.19
C LEU A 39 0.48 2.47 -5.06
N HIS A 40 0.81 3.19 -6.13
CA HIS A 40 -0.19 3.74 -7.04
C HIS A 40 -0.80 2.69 -7.98
N GLN A 41 -0.04 1.66 -8.33
CA GLN A 41 -0.48 0.58 -9.23
C GLN A 41 -1.16 -0.58 -8.49
N ALA A 42 -0.99 -0.67 -7.17
CA ALA A 42 -1.52 -1.74 -6.35
C ALA A 42 -3.04 -1.72 -6.23
N HIS A 43 -3.65 -2.89 -6.33
CA HIS A 43 -5.04 -3.11 -5.96
C HIS A 43 -5.22 -3.12 -4.44
N THR A 44 -6.44 -2.89 -3.97
CA THR A 44 -6.83 -2.90 -2.54
C THR A 44 -6.26 -4.10 -1.79
N ASP A 45 -6.41 -5.32 -2.32
CA ASP A 45 -5.93 -6.55 -1.66
C ASP A 45 -4.40 -6.54 -1.41
N LEU A 46 -3.62 -5.94 -2.33
CA LEU A 46 -2.18 -5.77 -2.14
C LEU A 46 -1.86 -4.69 -1.11
N LEU A 47 -2.62 -3.59 -1.11
CA LEU A 47 -2.46 -2.54 -0.12
C LEU A 47 -2.78 -3.03 1.30
N GLU A 48 -3.79 -3.88 1.46
CA GLU A 48 -4.11 -4.55 2.73
C GLU A 48 -2.97 -5.47 3.15
N THR A 49 -2.50 -6.33 2.25
CA THR A 49 -1.37 -7.25 2.50
C THR A 49 -0.11 -6.49 2.93
N TRP A 50 0.25 -5.43 2.21
CA TRP A 50 1.40 -4.60 2.57
C TRP A 50 1.16 -3.80 3.86
N GLY A 51 -0.09 -3.45 4.16
CA GLY A 51 -0.50 -2.82 5.41
C GLY A 51 -0.32 -3.72 6.64
N GLU A 52 -0.46 -5.03 6.48
CA GLU A 52 -0.13 -5.98 7.55
C GLU A 52 1.39 -6.16 7.66
N ARG A 53 2.07 -6.37 6.52
CA ARG A 53 3.52 -6.58 6.48
C ARG A 53 4.34 -5.37 6.93
N VAL A 54 3.81 -4.16 6.78
CA VAL A 54 4.50 -2.96 7.26
C VAL A 54 4.58 -2.94 8.79
N LEU A 55 3.94 -3.84 9.54
CA LEU A 55 4.06 -3.90 10.99
C LEU A 55 5.30 -4.68 11.45
N ASP A 56 5.70 -5.71 10.72
CA ASP A 56 6.76 -6.65 11.10
C ASP A 56 7.98 -6.65 10.16
N ALA A 57 7.83 -6.27 8.88
CA ALA A 57 8.91 -6.29 7.89
C ALA A 57 10.12 -5.43 8.30
N MET A 58 11.33 -5.92 8.05
CA MET A 58 12.59 -5.25 8.40
C MET A 58 13.12 -4.34 7.28
N SER A 59 12.55 -4.44 6.08
CA SER A 59 12.95 -3.68 4.89
C SER A 59 11.74 -3.36 4.01
N LEU A 60 11.91 -2.42 3.07
CA LEU A 60 10.88 -2.14 2.08
C LEU A 60 10.67 -3.36 1.17
N GLU A 61 11.75 -4.04 0.79
CA GLU A 61 11.75 -5.25 -0.02
C GLU A 61 10.87 -6.34 0.61
N GLU A 62 10.97 -6.55 1.93
CA GLU A 62 10.11 -7.51 2.66
C GLU A 62 8.62 -7.12 2.67
N VAL A 63 8.30 -5.82 2.72
CA VAL A 63 6.90 -5.37 2.61
C VAL A 63 6.33 -5.77 1.24
N PHE A 64 7.10 -5.50 0.18
CA PHE A 64 6.68 -5.67 -1.20
C PHE A 64 7.00 -7.05 -1.79
N ASP A 65 7.48 -8.01 -0.99
CA ASP A 65 7.80 -9.36 -1.43
C ASP A 65 6.53 -10.20 -1.68
N GLU A 66 6.11 -10.30 -2.94
CA GLU A 66 4.92 -11.05 -3.35
C GLU A 66 5.12 -12.58 -3.30
N THR A 67 6.33 -13.07 -3.04
CA THR A 67 6.62 -14.52 -3.03
C THR A 67 6.49 -15.19 -1.66
N ARG A 68 6.36 -14.40 -0.58
CA ARG A 68 6.11 -14.93 0.77
C ARG A 68 4.62 -15.23 0.96
N HIS A 69 4.24 -16.50 0.78
CA HIS A 69 2.94 -17.07 1.15
C HIS A 69 2.96 -17.60 2.59
#